data_AF-A0A3D2ERR9-F1
#
_entry.id   AF-A0A3D2ERR9-F1
#
_cell.length_a   1.000
_cell.length_b   1.000
_cell.length_c   1.000
_cell.angle_alpha   90.00
_cell.angle_beta   90.00
_cell.angle_gamma   90.00
#
_symmetry.space_group_name_H-M   'P 1'
#
loop_
_entity.id
_entity.type
_entity.pdbx_description
1 polymer ?
#
loop_
_entity_poly.entity_id
_entity_poly.type
_entity_poly.pdbx_seq_one_letter_code
_entity_poly.pdbx_strand_id
1 'polypeptide(L)' 'AKAGGAPKGLLKKAPANADDLKAIKGLGPKAVEALNGAGVYMYAQLSGFSEADLEWLAGETGLAASKLGDWSKAAADIA' A
#
# COMPACT_ATOMS: atom_id res chain seq x y z
N ALA A 1 -15.06 -9.45 -14.61
CA ALA A 1 -13.67 -8.98 -14.78
C ALA A 1 -13.38 -8.00 -13.65
N LYS A 2 -12.30 -8.17 -12.88
CA LYS A 2 -11.86 -7.11 -11.97
C LYS A 2 -11.53 -5.91 -12.85
N ALA A 3 -12.33 -4.85 -12.75
CA ALA A 3 -12.15 -3.64 -13.54
C ALA A 3 -10.94 -2.88 -12.98
N GLY A 4 -9.94 -2.62 -13.83
CA GLY A 4 -8.69 -1.96 -13.47
C GLY A 4 -7.53 -2.95 -13.32
N GLY A 5 -6.49 -2.79 -14.13
CA GLY A 5 -5.23 -3.52 -13.96
C GLY A 5 -4.54 -3.14 -12.63
N ALA A 6 -3.37 -3.73 -12.38
CA ALA A 6 -2.58 -3.41 -11.19
C ALA A 6 -2.35 -1.90 -11.03
N PRO A 7 -2.33 -1.37 -9.79
CA PRO A 7 -2.14 0.05 -9.50
C PRO A 7 -0.93 0.62 -10.21
N LYS A 8 -1.09 1.84 -10.74
CA LYS A 8 0.04 2.59 -11.26
C LYS A 8 0.93 3.01 -10.08
N GLY A 9 2.23 2.81 -10.21
CA GLY A 9 3.21 3.19 -9.18
C GLY A 9 3.72 2.04 -8.33
N LEU A 10 3.29 0.80 -8.54
CA LEU A 10 3.93 -0.36 -7.92
C LEU A 10 5.38 -0.53 -8.40
N LEU A 11 6.28 -0.83 -7.47
CA LEU A 11 7.70 -1.03 -7.74
C LEU A 11 8.04 -2.51 -7.81
N LYS A 12 8.87 -2.88 -8.78
CA LYS A 12 9.34 -4.27 -8.97
C LYS A 12 10.31 -4.75 -7.90
N LYS A 13 10.95 -3.82 -7.18
CA LYS A 13 11.89 -4.07 -6.10
C LYS A 13 11.90 -2.89 -5.13
N ALA A 14 12.33 -3.15 -3.91
CA ALA A 14 12.52 -2.10 -2.91
C ALA A 14 13.53 -1.05 -3.43
N PRO A 15 13.19 0.24 -3.38
CA PRO A 15 14.14 1.32 -3.66
C PRO A 15 15.11 1.50 -2.48
N ALA A 16 16.27 2.12 -2.73
CA ALA A 16 17.27 2.36 -1.67
C ALA A 16 16.76 3.31 -0.57
N ASN A 17 15.81 4.18 -0.93
CA ASN A 17 15.12 5.13 -0.06
C ASN A 17 13.68 4.69 0.24
N ALA A 18 13.45 3.39 0.45
CA ALA A 18 12.15 2.90 0.90
C ALA A 18 11.77 3.52 2.26
N ASP A 19 10.50 3.84 2.43
CA ASP A 19 9.98 4.37 3.68
C ASP A 19 9.74 3.24 4.70
N ASP A 20 9.80 3.59 5.98
CA ASP A 20 9.46 2.65 7.05
C ASP A 20 7.93 2.60 7.26
N LEU A 21 7.22 1.86 6.41
CA LEU A 21 5.76 1.73 6.49
C LEU A 21 5.26 1.37 7.90
N LYS A 22 6.08 0.72 8.75
CA LYS A 22 5.76 0.42 10.16
C LYS A 22 5.49 1.66 11.01
N ALA A 23 5.90 2.85 10.58
CA ALA A 23 5.59 4.12 11.23
C ALA A 23 4.08 4.44 11.18
N ILE A 24 3.35 3.87 10.22
CA ILE A 24 1.89 4.02 10.12
C ILE A 24 1.22 3.26 11.27
N LYS A 25 0.48 4.00 12.10
CA LYS A 25 -0.20 3.43 13.27
C LYS A 25 -1.17 2.30 12.86
N GLY A 26 -0.98 1.14 13.47
CA GLY A 26 -1.82 -0.05 13.22
C GLY A 26 -1.42 -0.86 11.99
N LEU A 27 -0.37 -0.46 11.26
CA LEU A 27 0.26 -1.28 10.23
C LEU A 27 1.25 -2.26 10.89
N GLY A 28 0.84 -3.52 11.01
CA GLY A 28 1.68 -4.57 11.60
C GLY A 28 2.76 -5.09 10.64
N PRO A 29 3.79 -5.81 11.14
CA PRO A 29 4.88 -6.34 10.32
C PRO A 29 4.39 -7.22 9.16
N LYS A 30 3.36 -8.06 9.40
CA LYS A 30 2.76 -8.89 8.34
C LYS A 30 2.12 -8.08 7.21
N ALA A 31 1.50 -6.95 7.54
CA ALA A 31 0.90 -6.07 6.54
C ALA A 31 1.99 -5.37 5.71
N VAL A 32 3.08 -4.96 6.35
CA VAL A 32 4.27 -4.42 5.65
C VAL A 32 4.86 -5.44 4.70
N GLU A 33 5.03 -6.69 5.14
CA GLU A 33 5.54 -7.77 4.29
C GLU A 33 4.64 -7.99 3.07
N ALA A 34 3.32 -8.00 3.26
CA ALA A 34 2.37 -8.14 2.17
C ALA A 34 2.39 -6.94 1.20
N LEU A 35 2.45 -5.71 1.72
CA LEU A 35 2.54 -4.48 0.91
C LEU A 35 3.84 -4.43 0.10
N ASN A 36 4.99 -4.71 0.74
CA ASN A 36 6.29 -4.79 0.08
C ASN A 36 6.27 -5.90 -1.00
N GLY A 37 5.69 -7.06 -0.69
CA GLY A 37 5.50 -8.15 -1.65
C GLY A 37 4.66 -7.74 -2.87
N ALA A 38 3.66 -6.89 -2.67
CA ALA A 38 2.84 -6.31 -3.74
C ALA A 38 3.52 -5.15 -4.49
N GLY A 39 4.65 -4.64 -4.01
CA GLY A 39 5.41 -3.56 -4.66
C GLY A 39 5.20 -2.16 -4.07
N VAL A 40 4.63 -2.04 -2.87
CA VAL A 40 4.41 -0.79 -2.15
C VAL A 40 5.50 -0.63 -1.09
N TYR A 41 6.34 0.39 -1.22
CA TYR A 41 7.50 0.62 -0.33
C TYR A 41 7.57 2.05 0.21
N MET A 42 6.69 2.95 -0.22
CA MET A 42 6.74 4.37 0.09
C MET A 42 5.38 4.88 0.58
N TYR A 43 5.39 5.87 1.48
CA TYR A 43 4.18 6.54 1.93
C TYR A 43 3.44 7.22 0.77
N ALA A 44 4.19 7.87 -0.12
CA ALA A 44 3.64 8.54 -1.29
C ALA A 44 2.95 7.59 -2.28
N GLN A 45 3.39 6.33 -2.37
CA GLN A 45 2.67 5.31 -3.17
C GLN A 45 1.33 5.00 -2.51
N LEU A 46 1.36 4.69 -1.21
CA LEU A 46 0.18 4.26 -0.46
C LEU A 46 -0.89 5.36 -0.35
N SER A 47 -0.48 6.61 -0.16
CA SER A 47 -1.39 7.78 -0.11
C SER A 47 -1.91 8.20 -1.47
N GLY A 48 -1.19 7.90 -2.55
CA GLY A 48 -1.57 8.23 -3.92
C GLY A 48 -2.55 7.25 -4.58
N PHE A 49 -2.85 6.12 -3.92
CA PHE A 49 -3.74 5.10 -4.46
C PHE A 49 -5.21 5.50 -4.40
N SER A 50 -5.93 5.24 -5.49
CA SER A 50 -7.38 5.41 -5.56
C SER A 50 -8.11 4.27 -4.85
N GLU A 51 -9.41 4.43 -4.62
CA GLU A 51 -10.24 3.38 -4.00
C GLU A 51 -10.16 2.05 -4.77
N ALA A 52 -10.14 2.10 -6.10
CA ALA A 52 -9.97 0.93 -6.95
C ALA A 52 -8.57 0.28 -6.80
N ASP A 53 -7.53 1.07 -6.60
CA ASP A 53 -6.18 0.56 -6.34
C ASP A 53 -6.10 -0.15 -4.98
N LEU A 54 -6.78 0.39 -3.96
CA LEU A 54 -6.88 -0.22 -2.64
C LEU A 54 -7.69 -1.52 -2.66
N GLU A 55 -8.77 -1.59 -3.46
CA GLU A 55 -9.50 -2.84 -3.69
C GLU A 55 -8.67 -3.90 -4.43
N TRP A 56 -7.85 -3.47 -5.39
CA TRP A 56 -6.90 -4.37 -6.04
C TRP A 56 -5.87 -4.89 -5.03
N LEU A 57 -5.26 -4.00 -4.24
CA LEU A 57 -4.28 -4.34 -3.22
C LEU A 57 -4.87 -5.27 -2.16
N ALA A 58 -6.13 -5.05 -1.75
CA ALA A 58 -6.83 -5.94 -0.84
C ALA A 58 -6.89 -7.37 -1.39
N GLY A 59 -7.20 -7.51 -2.68
CA GLY A 59 -7.21 -8.80 -3.36
C GLY A 59 -5.84 -9.45 -3.51
N GLU A 60 -4.78 -8.66 -3.70
CA GLU A 60 -3.41 -9.15 -3.86
C GLU A 60 -2.77 -9.55 -2.52
N THR A 61 -3.02 -8.75 -1.49
CA THR A 61 -2.36 -8.88 -0.17
C THR A 61 -3.18 -9.69 0.83
N GLY A 62 -4.47 -9.89 0.58
CA GLY A 62 -5.42 -10.45 1.54
C GLY A 62 -5.78 -9.49 2.69
N LEU A 63 -5.38 -8.23 2.60
CA LEU A 63 -5.71 -7.18 3.58
C LEU A 63 -7.11 -6.63 3.31
N ALA A 64 -7.74 -6.03 4.31
CA ALA A 64 -9.02 -5.36 4.12
C ALA A 64 -8.84 -4.01 3.39
N ALA A 65 -9.65 -3.75 2.36
CA ALA A 65 -9.62 -2.47 1.63
C ALA A 65 -9.86 -1.27 2.56
N SER A 66 -10.71 -1.42 3.59
CA SER A 66 -10.92 -0.38 4.61
C SER A 66 -9.64 -0.06 5.39
N LYS A 67 -8.85 -1.07 5.74
CA LYS A 67 -7.56 -0.88 6.41
C LYS A 67 -6.53 -0.23 5.50
N LEU A 68 -6.50 -0.62 4.24
CA LEU A 68 -5.65 0.03 3.24
C LEU A 68 -6.02 1.50 3.07
N GLY A 69 -7.32 1.85 3.13
CA GLY A 69 -7.79 3.24 3.14
C GLY A 69 -7.38 4.02 4.39
N ASP A 70 -7.51 3.42 5.59
CA ASP A 70 -7.04 4.02 6.84
C ASP A 70 -5.53 4.34 6.77
N TRP A 71 -4.73 3.38 6.30
CA TRP A 71 -3.29 3.53 6.18
C TRP A 71 -2.88 4.48 5.05
N SER A 72 -3.63 4.53 3.95
CA SER A 72 -3.44 5.51 2.86
C SER A 72 -3.59 6.93 3.39
N LYS A 73 -4.64 7.19 4.18
CA LYS A 73 -4.86 8.49 4.82
C LYS A 73 -3.74 8.84 5.81
N ALA A 74 -3.30 7.88 6.61
CA ALA A 74 -2.20 8.07 7.55
C ALA A 74 -0.86 8.30 6.84
N ALA A 75 -0.60 7.60 5.73
CA ALA A 75 0.58 7.80 4.90
C ALA A 75 0.62 9.22 4.31
N ALA A 76 -0.53 9.80 3.98
CA ALA A 76 -0.63 11.18 3.50
C ALA A 76 -0.23 12.25 4.53
N ASP A 77 -0.31 11.93 5.83
CA ASP A 77 0.08 12.84 6.93
C ASP A 77 1.60 12.79 7.20
N ILE A 78 2.25 11.68 6.84
CA ILE A 78 3.68 11.44 7.06
C ILE A 78 4.52 11.85 5.83
N ALA A 79 3.99 11.65 4.63
CA ALA A 79 4.66 11.90 3.34
C ALA A 79 4.95 13.39 3.10
#